data_AF-A0A352WYQ7-F1
#
_entry.id   AF-A0A352WYQ7-F1
#
_cell.length_a   1.000
_cell.length_b   1.000
_cell.length_c   1.000
_cell.angle_alpha   90.00
_cell.angle_beta   90.00
_cell.angle_gamma   90.00
#
_symmetry.space_group_name_H-M   'P 1'
#
loop_
_entity.id
_entity.type
_entity.pdbx_description
1 polymer ?
#
loop_
_entity_poly.entity_id
_entity_poly.type
_entity_poly.pdbx_seq_one_letter_code
_entity_poly.pdbx_strand_id
1 'polypeptide(L)' 'MNIKKWNARLSLLTVVLFLIHEGYHLYAYTAMYHNPTLTKVTGYALAAALGLHVILSIMSVFVLHDAKMVA' A
#
# COMPACT_ATOMS: atom_id res chain seq x y z
N MET A 1 14.42 5.46 14.58
CA MET A 1 13.48 4.39 14.13
C MET A 1 12.26 4.89 13.34
N ASN A 2 12.26 6.13 12.82
CA ASN A 2 11.06 6.71 12.20
C ASN A 2 10.68 6.03 10.86
N ILE A 3 11.65 5.62 10.04
CA ILE A 3 11.40 4.90 8.77
C ILE A 3 10.64 3.59 9.00
N LYS A 4 11.05 2.78 9.97
CA LYS A 4 10.36 1.51 10.30
C LYS A 4 8.91 1.75 10.75
N LYS A 5 8.67 2.80 11.56
CA LYS A 5 7.31 3.18 12.00
C LYS A 5 6.45 3.66 10.83
N TRP A 6 7.01 4.48 9.93
CA TRP A 6 6.31 4.93 8.73
C TRP A 6 6.02 3.78 7.76
N ASN A 7 6.96 2.85 7.59
CA ASN A 7 6.76 1.67 6.74
C ASN A 7 5.62 0.79 7.27
N ALA A 8 5.52 0.59 8.59
CA ALA A 8 4.43 -0.16 9.21
C ALA A 8 3.07 0.54 9.04
N ARG A 9 3.01 1.87 9.23
CA ARG A 9 1.79 2.65 8.98
C ARG A 9 1.33 2.56 7.53
N LEU A 10 2.29 2.62 6.61
CA LEU A 10 2.01 2.56 5.18
C LEU A 10 1.54 1.16 4.76
N SER A 11 2.13 0.09 5.33
CA SER A 11 1.64 -1.28 5.16
C SER A 11 0.18 -1.41 5.58
N LEU A 12 -0.19 -0.87 6.75
CA LEU A 12 -1.57 -0.87 7.22
C LEU A 12 -2.50 -0.10 6.27
N LEU A 13 -2.07 1.08 5.79
CA LEU A 13 -2.84 1.86 4.81
C LEU A 13 -3.05 1.07 3.51
N THR A 14 -2.01 0.40 3.00
CA THR A 14 -2.10 -0.43 1.79
C THR A 14 -3.12 -1.56 1.96
N VAL A 15 -3.14 -2.23 3.11
CA VAL A 15 -4.14 -3.28 3.42
C VAL A 15 -5.56 -2.69 3.43
N VAL A 16 -5.76 -1.53 4.06
CA VAL A 16 -7.07 -0.86 4.08
C VAL A 16 -7.52 -0.50 2.65
N LEU A 17 -6.63 0.08 1.84
CA LEU A 17 -6.93 0.43 0.45
C LEU A 17 -7.25 -0.80 -0.40
N PHE A 18 -6.55 -1.92 -0.17
CA PHE A 18 -6.82 -3.19 -0.83
C PHE A 18 -8.22 -3.71 -0.50
N LEU A 19 -8.61 -3.69 0.78
CA LEU A 19 -9.95 -4.09 1.20
C LEU A 19 -11.05 -3.21 0.60
N ILE A 20 -10.82 -1.90 0.49
CA ILE A 20 -11.76 -0.98 -0.16
C ILE A 20 -11.88 -1.30 -1.66
N HIS A 21 -10.76 -1.54 -2.34
CA HIS A 21 -10.74 -1.85 -3.77
C HIS A 21 -11.48 -3.16 -4.08
N GLU A 22 -11.14 -4.24 -3.39
CA GLU A 22 -11.78 -5.56 -3.58
C GLU A 22 -13.23 -5.57 -3.08
N GLY A 23 -13.51 -4.88 -1.97
CA GLY A 23 -14.87 -4.71 -1.46
C GLY A 23 -15.78 -3.99 -2.46
N TYR A 24 -15.24 -3.01 -3.19
CA TYR A 24 -15.97 -2.36 -4.27
C TYR A 24 -16.22 -3.30 -5.46
N HIS A 25 -15.26 -4.14 -5.85
CA HIS A 25 -15.49 -5.15 -6.90
C HIS A 25 -16.56 -6.16 -6.50
N LEU A 26 -16.54 -6.62 -5.25
CA LEU A 26 -17.56 -7.51 -4.70
C LEU A 26 -18.95 -6.84 -4.69
N TYR A 27 -19.02 -5.58 -4.29
CA TYR A 27 -20.25 -4.79 -4.38
C TYR A 27 -20.71 -4.65 -5.84
N ALA A 28 -19.81 -4.31 -6.76
CA ALA A 28 -20.16 -4.12 -8.16
C ALA A 28 -20.70 -5.40 -8.80
N TYR A 29 -20.12 -6.55 -8.44
CA TYR A 29 -20.59 -7.87 -8.87
C TYR A 29 -21.99 -8.19 -8.32
N THR A 30 -22.23 -7.95 -7.04
CA THR A 30 -23.52 -8.27 -6.39
C THR A 30 -24.64 -7.29 -6.76
N ALA A 31 -24.33 -6.01 -6.92
CA ALA A 31 -25.28 -4.96 -7.29
C ALA A 31 -25.49 -4.83 -8.81
N MET A 32 -24.75 -5.60 -9.63
CA MET A 32 -24.75 -5.48 -11.10
C MET A 32 -24.50 -4.03 -11.58
N TYR A 33 -23.71 -3.28 -10.80
CA TYR A 33 -23.42 -1.87 -11.05
C TYR A 33 -21.92 -1.62 -11.01
N HIS A 34 -21.35 -1.21 -12.13
CA HIS A 34 -19.93 -0.90 -12.24
C HIS A 34 -19.69 0.57 -12.59
N ASN A 35 -19.10 1.30 -11.66
CA ASN A 35 -18.52 2.62 -11.89
C ASN A 35 -17.00 2.50 -12.14
N PRO A 36 -16.52 2.73 -13.38
CA PRO A 36 -15.11 2.60 -13.72
C PRO A 36 -14.22 3.66 -13.06
N THR A 37 -14.77 4.81 -12.68
CA THR A 37 -14.03 5.88 -12.00
C THR A 37 -13.64 5.44 -10.59
N LEU A 38 -14.56 4.83 -9.84
CA LEU A 38 -14.27 4.33 -8.48
C LEU A 38 -13.20 3.23 -8.50
N THR A 39 -13.27 2.32 -9.47
CA THR A 39 -12.24 1.29 -9.68
C THR A 39 -10.87 1.90 -9.91
N LYS A 40 -10.77 2.90 -10.81
CA LYS A 40 -9.50 3.55 -11.14
C LYS A 40 -8.93 4.33 -9.96
N VAL A 41 -9.77 5.10 -9.26
CA VAL A 41 -9.33 5.91 -8.12
C VAL A 41 -8.78 5.03 -7.00
N THR A 42 -9.52 3.99 -6.62
CA THR A 42 -9.10 3.06 -5.57
C THR A 42 -7.87 2.24 -6.00
N GLY A 43 -7.79 1.83 -7.26
CA GLY A 43 -6.64 1.13 -7.82
C GLY A 43 -5.36 1.98 -7.86
N TYR A 44 -5.44 3.23 -8.30
CA TYR A 44 -4.28 4.14 -8.30
C TYR A 44 -3.82 4.50 -6.89
N ALA A 45 -4.74 4.70 -5.95
CA ALA A 45 -4.40 4.92 -4.55
C ALA A 45 -3.65 3.71 -3.96
N LEU A 46 -4.16 2.49 -4.20
CA LEU A 46 -3.52 1.25 -3.78
C LEU A 46 -2.12 1.09 -4.40
N ALA A 47 -1.99 1.32 -5.71
CA ALA A 47 -0.71 1.20 -6.42
C ALA A 47 0.34 2.19 -5.87
N ALA A 48 -0.05 3.43 -5.61
CA ALA A 48 0.83 4.45 -5.03
C ALA A 48 1.29 4.07 -3.60
N ALA A 49 0.36 3.62 -2.75
CA ALA A 49 0.67 3.19 -1.39
C ALA A 49 1.60 1.97 -1.38
N LEU A 50 1.35 0.99 -2.25
CA LEU A 50 2.19 -0.19 -2.40
C LEU A 50 3.60 0.18 -2.88
N GLY A 51 3.71 1.04 -3.91
CA GLY A 51 5.00 1.50 -4.41
C GLY A 51 5.85 2.18 -3.33
N LEU A 52 5.24 3.09 -2.56
CA LEU A 52 5.94 3.75 -1.45
C LEU A 52 6.30 2.76 -0.33
N HIS A 53 5.46 1.75 -0.05
CA HIS A 53 5.74 0.71 0.94
C HIS A 53 6.93 -0.15 0.54
N VAL A 54 7.04 -0.51 -0.73
CA VAL A 54 8.18 -1.27 -1.26
C VAL A 54 9.46 -0.46 -1.12
N ILE A 55 9.45 0.82 -1.51
CA ILE A 55 10.62 1.70 -1.39
C ILE A 55 11.08 1.81 0.07
N LEU A 56 10.16 2.10 0.99
CA LEU A 56 10.49 2.20 2.42
C LEU A 56 10.95 0.87 3.01
N SER A 57 10.40 -0.25 2.55
CA SER A 57 10.83 -1.59 2.97
C SER A 57 12.27 -1.87 2.54
N ILE A 58 12.62 -1.59 1.29
CA ILE A 58 13.99 -1.71 0.75
C ILE A 58 14.95 -0.84 1.58
N MET A 59 14.61 0.44 1.80
CA MET A 59 15.43 1.33 2.62
C MET A 59 15.59 0.81 4.06
N SER A 60 14.52 0.26 4.63
CA SER A 60 14.53 -0.22 6.02
C SER A 60 15.34 -1.51 6.21
N VAL A 61 15.43 -2.35 5.17
CA VAL A 61 16.14 -3.62 5.19
C VAL A 61 17.59 -3.44 4.77
N PHE A 62 17.88 -2.79 3.65
CA PHE A 62 19.23 -2.72 3.11
C PHE A 62 20.00 -1.53 3.67
N VAL A 63 19.47 -0.31 3.57
CA VAL A 63 20.20 0.91 3.94
C VAL A 63 20.46 0.99 5.44
N LEU A 64 19.47 0.62 6.27
CA LEU A 64 19.64 0.62 7.73
C LEU A 64 20.44 -0.58 8.27
N HIS A 65 20.52 -1.69 7.54
CA HIS A 65 21.35 -2.82 7.92
C HIS A 65 22.82 -2.55 7.59
N ASP A 66 23.10 -2.01 6.41
CA ASP A 66 24.46 -1.70 5.96
C ASP A 66 25.10 -0.58 6.81
N ALA A 67 24.33 0.47 7.14
CA ALA A 67 24.78 1.51 8.07
C ALA A 67 25.14 0.98 9.47
N LYS A 68 24.61 -0.18 9.86
CA LYS A 68 24.90 -0.83 11.15
C LYS A 68 26.11 -1.75 11.11
N MET A 69 26.55 -2.15 9.91
CA MET A 69 27.71 -3.02 9.69
C MET A 69 29.00 -2.22 9.47
N VAL A 70 28.88 -0.93 9.11
CA VAL A 70 30.00 -0.02 8.84
C VAL A 70 30.35 0.89 10.04
N ALA A 71 29.50 0.93 11.07
CA ALA A 71 29.70 1.71 12.31
C ALA A 71 30.13 0.81 13.48
#